data_AF-A0A3P6HFQ0-F1
#
_entry.id   AF-A0A3P6HFQ0-F1
#
_cell.length_a   1.000
_cell.length_b   1.000
_cell.length_c   1.000
_cell.angle_alpha   90.00
_cell.angle_beta   90.00
_cell.angle_gamma   90.00
#
_symmetry.space_group_name_H-M   'P 1'
#
loop_
_entity.id
_entity.type
_entity.pdbx_description
1 polymer ?
#
loop_
_entity_poly.entity_id
_entity_poly.type
_entity_poly.pdbx_seq_one_letter_code
_entity_poly.pdbx_strand_id
1 'polypeptide(L)'
;MSVRRRCPLSPFAQYLTDGEQEALHELIIEARQSGANEPEIKEHINRYLKEILSPEKLSQFEEANAKFERERFSKKLSKWYHTETDCILHNDTNIDKNKKKSFKRNRNSVL
;
A
#
# COMPACT_ATOMS: atom_id res chain seq x y z
N MET A 1 -12.93 -2.64 31.37
CA MET A 1 -13.78 -2.23 30.24
C MET A 1 -12.99 -2.40 28.97
N SER A 2 -13.39 -3.30 28.07
CA SER A 2 -12.66 -3.55 26.83
C SER A 2 -12.96 -2.39 25.87
N VAL A 3 -12.00 -1.49 25.67
CA VAL A 3 -12.10 -0.44 24.65
C VAL A 3 -12.15 -1.16 23.31
N ARG A 4 -13.35 -1.37 22.78
CA ARG A 4 -13.52 -1.84 21.40
C ARG A 4 -12.77 -0.85 20.53
N ARG A 5 -11.61 -1.24 20.01
CA ARG A 5 -10.81 -0.42 19.10
C ARG A 5 -11.73 -0.15 17.91
N ARG A 6 -12.33 1.04 17.87
CA ARG A 6 -13.15 1.44 16.72
C ARG A 6 -12.18 1.48 15.55
N CYS A 7 -12.45 0.65 14.53
CA CYS A 7 -11.71 0.75 13.28
C CYS A 7 -11.83 2.20 12.80
N PRO A 8 -10.72 2.84 12.39
CA PRO A 8 -10.81 4.18 11.83
C PRO A 8 -11.75 4.14 10.63
N LEU A 9 -12.61 5.15 10.52
CA LEU A 9 -13.51 5.29 9.37
C LEU A 9 -12.68 5.48 8.11
N SER A 10 -13.17 4.91 7.00
CA SER A 10 -12.60 5.19 5.68
C SER A 10 -12.78 6.69 5.39
N PRO A 11 -11.80 7.36 4.77
CA PRO A 11 -11.95 8.72 4.26
C PRO A 11 -13.19 8.87 3.37
N PHE A 12 -13.52 7.86 2.56
CA PHE A 12 -14.75 7.88 1.76
C PHE A 12 -16.01 7.99 2.63
N ALA A 13 -16.09 7.25 3.74
CA ALA A 13 -17.22 7.33 4.66
C ALA A 13 -17.23 8.60 5.55
N GLN A 14 -16.09 9.28 5.66
CA GLN A 14 -15.97 10.51 6.44
C GLN A 14 -16.35 11.76 5.64
N TYR A 15 -16.00 11.78 4.34
CA TYR A 15 -16.14 12.97 3.50
C TYR A 15 -17.29 12.87 2.50
N LEU A 16 -17.77 11.66 2.20
CA LEU A 16 -18.90 11.44 1.29
C LEU A 16 -20.15 11.00 2.05
N THR A 17 -21.29 11.47 1.59
CA THR A 17 -22.60 10.94 1.99
C THR A 17 -22.82 9.53 1.46
N ASP A 18 -23.81 8.81 1.98
CA ASP A 18 -24.11 7.45 1.53
C ASP A 18 -24.48 7.42 0.03
N GLY A 19 -25.25 8.40 -0.46
CA GLY A 19 -25.60 8.50 -1.88
C GLY A 19 -24.40 8.79 -2.79
N GLU A 20 -23.45 9.61 -2.34
CA GLU A 20 -22.20 9.86 -3.08
C GLU A 20 -21.28 8.62 -3.09
N GLN A 21 -21.30 7.82 -2.02
CA GLN A 21 -20.58 6.54 -1.99
C GLN A 21 -21.20 5.52 -2.95
N GLU A 22 -22.53 5.42 -2.99
CA GLU A 22 -23.26 4.56 -3.93
C GLU A 22 -22.99 4.97 -5.38
N ALA A 23 -23.09 6.26 -5.70
CA ALA A 23 -22.81 6.77 -7.04
C ALA A 23 -21.35 6.52 -7.48
N LEU A 24 -20.38 6.72 -6.58
CA LEU A 24 -18.99 6.39 -6.84
C LEU A 24 -18.78 4.89 -7.09
N HIS A 25 -19.48 4.04 -6.32
CA HIS A 25 -19.42 2.60 -6.48
C HIS A 25 -19.96 2.13 -7.83
N GLU A 26 -21.12 2.62 -8.25
CA GLU A 26 -21.69 2.33 -9.57
C GLU A 26 -20.76 2.78 -10.70
N LEU A 27 -20.18 3.98 -10.60
CA LEU A 27 -19.22 4.50 -11.57
C LEU A 27 -17.97 3.60 -11.69
N ILE A 28 -17.48 3.02 -10.59
CA ILE A 28 -16.39 2.05 -10.61
C ILE A 28 -16.83 0.72 -11.25
N ILE A 29 -18.05 0.25 -10.96
CA ILE A 29 -18.59 -0.98 -11.54
C ILE A 29 -18.71 -0.83 -13.05
N GLU A 30 -19.30 0.25 -13.53
CA GLU A 30 -19.47 0.53 -14.96
C GLU A 30 -18.11 0.60 -15.67
N ALA A 31 -17.14 1.33 -15.10
CA ALA A 31 -15.80 1.40 -15.66
C ALA A 31 -15.13 0.00 -15.74
N ARG A 32 -15.30 -0.84 -14.71
CA ARG A 32 -14.78 -2.22 -14.74
C ARG A 32 -15.48 -3.07 -15.80
N GLN A 33 -16.80 -2.92 -15.95
CA GLN A 33 -17.58 -3.63 -16.96
C GLN A 33 -17.20 -3.21 -18.39
N SER A 34 -16.82 -1.94 -18.59
CA SER A 34 -16.30 -1.46 -19.87
C SER A 34 -14.85 -1.86 -20.14
N GLY A 35 -14.20 -2.58 -19.21
CA GLY A 35 -12.81 -3.04 -19.36
C GLY A 35 -11.75 -2.02 -18.96
N ALA A 36 -12.11 -0.98 -18.19
CA ALA A 36 -11.16 0.01 -17.72
C ALA A 36 -10.10 -0.63 -16.80
N ASN A 37 -8.86 -0.21 -16.98
CA ASN A 37 -7.75 -0.62 -16.14
C ASN A 37 -7.69 0.19 -14.83
N GLU A 38 -6.84 -0.24 -13.90
CA GLU A 38 -6.73 0.40 -12.58
C GLU A 38 -6.34 1.89 -12.64
N PRO A 39 -5.41 2.35 -13.49
CA PRO A 39 -5.17 3.77 -13.72
C PRO A 39 -6.40 4.56 -14.18
N GLU A 40 -7.16 4.03 -15.15
CA GLU A 40 -8.37 4.67 -15.67
C GLU A 40 -9.44 4.77 -14.58
N ILE A 41 -9.66 3.70 -13.81
CA ILE A 41 -10.59 3.70 -12.68
C ILE A 41 -10.19 4.76 -11.65
N LYS A 42 -8.89 4.92 -11.35
CA LYS A 42 -8.41 5.98 -10.44
C LYS A 42 -8.68 7.37 -11.00
N GLU A 43 -8.55 7.56 -12.31
CA GLU A 43 -8.90 8.84 -12.94
C GLU A 43 -10.40 9.13 -12.80
N HIS A 44 -11.25 8.13 -13.04
CA HIS A 44 -12.69 8.24 -12.86
C HIS A 44 -13.06 8.63 -11.42
N ILE A 45 -12.46 7.98 -10.41
CA ILE A 45 -12.63 8.33 -8.99
C ILE A 45 -12.19 9.77 -8.72
N ASN A 46 -10.98 10.15 -9.16
CA ASN A 46 -10.43 11.48 -8.92
C ASN A 46 -11.27 12.59 -9.57
N ARG A 47 -11.82 12.33 -10.77
CA ARG A 47 -12.70 13.26 -11.46
C ARG A 47 -14.00 13.46 -10.68
N TYR A 48 -14.64 12.37 -10.27
CA TYR A 48 -15.86 12.43 -9.47
C TYR A 48 -15.65 13.19 -8.16
N LEU A 49 -14.55 12.91 -7.43
CA LEU A 49 -14.23 13.61 -6.18
C LEU A 49 -14.03 15.13 -6.38
N LYS A 50 -13.42 15.55 -7.48
CA LYS A 50 -13.24 16.97 -7.84
C LYS A 50 -14.56 17.67 -8.18
N GLU A 51 -15.53 16.93 -8.67
CA GLU A 51 -16.85 17.47 -9.02
C GLU A 51 -17.71 17.71 -7.78
N ILE A 52 -17.66 16.81 -6.79
CA ILE A 52 -18.54 16.87 -5.62
C ILE A 52 -17.91 17.56 -4.41
N LEU A 53 -16.56 17.56 -4.29
CA LEU A 53 -15.87 18.21 -3.18
C LEU A 53 -15.36 19.59 -3.58
N SER A 54 -15.44 20.56 -2.65
CA SER A 54 -14.72 21.81 -2.80
C SER A 54 -13.20 21.56 -2.79
N PRO A 55 -12.37 22.45 -3.38
CA PRO A 55 -10.92 22.28 -3.39
C PRO A 55 -10.31 22.09 -1.99
N GLU A 56 -10.85 22.78 -0.98
CA GLU A 56 -10.43 22.63 0.41
C GLU A 56 -10.76 21.24 0.97
N LYS A 57 -12.00 20.76 0.78
CA LYS A 57 -12.41 19.43 1.25
C LYS A 57 -11.68 18.31 0.51
N LEU A 58 -11.39 18.50 -0.78
CA LEU A 58 -10.62 17.55 -1.56
C LEU A 58 -9.19 17.40 -1.01
N SER A 59 -8.52 18.52 -0.70
CA SER A 59 -7.20 18.50 -0.07
C SER A 59 -7.20 17.75 1.27
N GLN A 60 -8.20 18.01 2.11
CA GLN A 60 -8.38 17.31 3.39
C GLN A 60 -8.64 15.81 3.20
N PHE A 61 -9.45 15.44 2.20
CA PHE A 61 -9.70 14.06 1.84
C PHE A 61 -8.42 13.35 1.39
N GLU A 62 -7.63 13.96 0.51
CA GLU A 62 -6.39 13.39 -0.01
C GLU A 62 -5.37 13.12 1.11
N GLU A 63 -5.21 14.08 2.04
CA GLU A 63 -4.35 13.92 3.21
C GLU A 63 -4.84 12.77 4.11
N ALA A 64 -6.14 12.75 4.42
CA ALA A 64 -6.75 11.70 5.23
C ALA A 64 -6.61 10.32 4.58
N ASN A 65 -6.78 10.24 3.26
CA ASN A 65 -6.68 9.01 2.49
C ASN A 65 -5.24 8.48 2.42
N ALA A 66 -4.27 9.37 2.19
CA ALA A 66 -2.86 9.00 2.23
C ALA A 66 -2.45 8.47 3.61
N LYS A 67 -2.95 9.08 4.70
CA LYS A 67 -2.72 8.61 6.07
C LYS A 67 -3.38 7.26 6.32
N PHE A 68 -4.65 7.10 5.94
CA PHE A 68 -5.41 5.87 6.12
C PHE A 68 -4.77 4.69 5.41
N GLU A 69 -4.39 4.85 4.13
CA GLU A 69 -3.74 3.78 3.36
C GLU A 69 -2.37 3.42 3.95
N ARG A 70 -1.57 4.41 4.38
CA ARG A 70 -0.28 4.16 5.05
C ARG A 70 -0.44 3.31 6.31
N GLU A 71 -1.44 3.60 7.14
CA GLU A 71 -1.75 2.84 8.36
C GLU A 71 -2.35 1.46 8.08
N ARG A 72 -3.10 1.33 6.99
CA ARG A 72 -3.66 0.04 6.53
C ARG A 72 -2.56 -0.89 6.01
N PHE A 73 -1.62 -0.37 5.23
CA PHE A 73 -0.52 -1.15 4.67
C PHE A 73 0.60 -1.44 5.69
N SER A 74 0.85 -0.55 6.66
CA SER A 74 1.82 -0.82 7.73
C SER A 74 1.40 -2.01 8.60
N LYS A 75 0.09 -2.18 8.85
CA LYS A 75 -0.48 -3.35 9.53
C LYS A 75 -0.50 -4.61 8.66
N LYS A 76 -0.56 -4.48 7.33
CA LYS A 76 -0.40 -5.64 6.42
C LYS A 76 1.03 -6.16 6.45
N LEU A 77 2.05 -5.30 6.44
CA LEU A 77 3.45 -5.74 6.55
C LEU A 77 3.71 -6.45 7.89
N SER A 78 3.26 -5.89 9.02
CA SER A 78 3.52 -6.50 10.34
C SER A 78 2.83 -7.86 10.55
N LYS A 79 1.73 -8.15 9.83
CA LYS A 79 1.06 -9.46 9.88
C LYS A 79 1.85 -10.56 9.14
N TRP A 80 2.67 -10.20 8.15
CA TRP A 80 3.51 -11.14 7.41
C TRP A 80 4.86 -11.46 8.09
N TYR A 81 5.23 -10.72 9.13
CA TYR A 81 6.50 -10.93 9.86
C TYR A 81 6.35 -11.65 11.22
N HIS A 82 5.18 -12.23 11.51
CA HIS A 82 4.97 -12.98 12.76
C HIS A 82 4.92 -14.51 12.59
N THR A 83 5.19 -15.02 11.39
CA THR A 83 5.60 -16.42 11.22
C THR A 83 7.07 -16.43 10.79
N GLU A 84 7.91 -16.76 11.76
CA GLU A 84 9.30 -17.21 11.60
C GLU A 84 10.28 -16.24 10.89
N THR A 85 11.10 -15.58 11.71
CA THR A 85 12.57 -15.41 11.53
C THR A 85 13.19 -14.90 10.24
N ASP A 86 12.50 -14.63 9.14
CA ASP A 86 13.15 -14.35 7.86
C ASP A 86 12.56 -13.13 7.17
N CYS A 87 13.13 -11.96 7.44
CA CYS A 87 13.24 -10.85 6.48
C CYS A 87 14.21 -9.80 7.03
N ILE A 88 15.46 -10.22 7.23
CA ILE A 88 16.56 -9.28 7.14
C ILE A 88 16.70 -8.96 5.65
N LEU A 89 15.96 -7.94 5.18
CA LEU A 89 16.42 -7.21 4.01
C LEU A 89 17.59 -6.36 4.49
N HIS A 90 18.78 -6.96 4.40
CA HIS A 90 20.05 -6.24 4.43
C HIS A 90 19.95 -5.13 3.37
N ASN A 91 19.76 -3.88 3.82
CA ASN A 91 20.16 -2.75 2.99
C ASN A 91 21.68 -2.77 2.95
N ASP A 92 22.21 -2.96 1.75
CA ASP A 92 23.63 -2.90 1.42
C ASP A 92 24.25 -1.56 1.86
N THR A 93 24.71 -1.47 3.11
CA THR A 93 25.79 -0.55 3.44
C THR A 93 27.10 -1.23 3.07
N ASN A 94 27.53 -0.96 1.84
CA ASN A 94 28.87 -1.22 1.37
C ASN A 94 29.86 -0.41 2.23
N ILE A 95 30.39 -1.03 3.28
CA ILE A 95 31.66 -0.66 3.89
C ILE A 95 32.53 -1.91 3.86
N ASP A 96 33.25 -2.02 2.74
CA ASP A 96 34.39 -2.89 2.52
C ASP A 96 35.36 -2.85 3.71
N LYS A 97 35.36 -3.92 4.51
CA LYS A 97 36.57 -4.44 5.15
C LYS A 97 36.48 -5.96 5.27
N ASN A 98 37.41 -6.62 4.60
CA ASN A 98 38.33 -7.61 5.17
C ASN A 98 38.23 -9.05 4.61
N LYS A 99 39.43 -9.61 4.37
CA LYS A 99 39.80 -11.04 4.44
C LYS A 99 39.13 -12.01 3.44
N LYS A 100 39.91 -12.40 2.44
CA LYS A 100 39.86 -13.76 1.89
C LYS A 100 41.09 -14.55 2.35
N LYS A 101 40.94 -15.33 3.41
CA LYS A 101 41.84 -16.46 3.72
C LYS A 101 41.27 -17.72 3.07
N SER A 102 42.07 -18.25 2.15
CA SER A 102 42.41 -19.66 2.01
C SER A 102 41.27 -20.68 1.86
N PHE A 103 41.11 -21.19 0.64
CA PHE A 103 40.59 -22.54 0.44
C PHE A 103 41.65 -23.45 -0.19
N LYS A 104 41.72 -24.66 0.37
CA LYS A 104 42.83 -25.62 0.32
C LYS A 104 42.73 -26.44 -0.97
N ARG A 105 43.89 -26.68 -1.59
CA ARG A 105 44.10 -27.44 -2.84
C ARG A 105 43.56 -28.87 -2.70
N ASN A 106 42.85 -29.35 -3.73
CA ASN A 106 42.79 -30.78 -4.02
C ASN A 106 43.42 -31.04 -5.39
N ARG A 107 44.48 -31.85 -5.40
CA ARG A 107 45.15 -32.36 -6.59
C ARG A 107 44.38 -33.60 -7.02
N ASN A 108 43.98 -33.67 -8.28
CA ASN A 108 44.11 -34.89 -9.06
C ASN A 108 44.41 -34.49 -10.50
N SER A 109 45.53 -35.04 -10.99
CA SER A 109 46.23 -34.72 -12.22
C SER A 109 45.57 -35.35 -13.44
N VAL A 110 45.72 -34.64 -14.55
CA VAL A 110 45.53 -35.05 -15.94
C VAL A 110 46.33 -36.32 -16.27
N LEU A 111 45.68 -37.30 -16.90
CA LEU A 111 45.93 -37.78 -18.27
C LEU A 111 44.96 -38.91 -18.62
#